data_AF-A0A2M7ZZN8-F1
#
_entry.id   AF-A0A2M7ZZN8-F1
#
_cell.length_a   1.000
_cell.length_b   1.000
_cell.length_c   1.000
_cell.angle_alpha   90.00
_cell.angle_beta   90.00
_cell.angle_gamma   90.00
#
_symmetry.space_group_name_H-M   'P 1'
#
loop_
_entity.id
_entity.type
_entity.pdbx_description
1 polymer ?
#
loop_
_entity_poly.entity_id
_entity_poly.type
_entity_poly.pdbx_seq_one_letter_code
_entity_poly.pdbx_strand_id
1 'polypeptide(L)'
;MPSSQLSLEQLRRDPRTPLILTGIIAIIFIFSAWGILSNVLTHQTKQIATPATPVHHIINVSNLHLFGVYINNLENLPTTQLQLTLSGTAVSLNAPAASRALITAPGQPTKVYQVGDTIPGNATITRIAKHYVVLNDNGTLEKLALPVDQLKNNP
;
A
#
# COMPACT_ATOMS: atom_id res chain seq x y z
N MET A 1 11.96 49.51 -47.01
CA MET A 1 12.16 48.34 -46.13
C MET A 1 11.41 47.11 -46.67
N PRO A 2 12.01 46.29 -47.57
CA PRO A 2 11.37 45.06 -48.04
C PRO A 2 12.31 43.83 -48.15
N SER A 3 13.46 43.81 -47.47
CA SER A 3 14.51 42.80 -47.70
C SER A 3 14.36 41.48 -46.90
N SER A 4 13.41 41.38 -45.98
CA SER A 4 13.20 40.16 -45.16
C SER A 4 12.23 39.13 -45.77
N GLN A 5 11.50 39.49 -46.81
CA GLN A 5 10.49 38.61 -47.44
C GLN A 5 11.07 37.71 -48.53
N LEU A 6 12.24 38.04 -49.09
CA LEU A 6 12.86 37.31 -50.20
C LEU A 6 13.57 36.01 -49.78
N SER A 7 13.88 35.86 -48.49
CA SER A 7 14.63 34.71 -47.97
C SER A 7 13.76 33.50 -47.61
N LEU A 8 12.46 33.70 -47.36
CA LEU A 8 11.55 32.61 -46.97
C LEU A 8 11.01 31.79 -48.16
N GLU A 9 10.91 32.38 -49.35
CA GLU A 9 10.46 31.66 -50.57
C GLU A 9 11.61 30.90 -51.26
N GLN A 10 12.87 31.31 -51.07
CA GLN A 10 14.01 30.53 -51.57
C GLN A 10 14.24 29.24 -50.79
N LEU A 11 13.92 29.20 -49.48
CA LEU A 11 14.07 28.01 -48.65
C LEU A 11 13.07 26.89 -49.00
N ARG A 12 11.91 27.25 -49.59
CA ARG A 12 10.83 26.30 -49.94
C ARG A 12 11.05 25.58 -51.27
N ARG A 13 11.88 26.13 -52.16
CA ARG A 13 12.01 25.65 -53.55
C ARG A 13 13.28 24.86 -53.85
N ASP A 14 14.19 24.72 -52.90
CA ASP A 14 15.44 24.01 -53.11
C ASP A 14 15.33 22.53 -52.68
N PRO A 15 15.34 21.57 -53.62
CA PRO A 15 15.18 20.13 -53.33
C PRO A 15 16.34 19.53 -52.51
N ARG A 16 17.37 20.32 -52.20
CA ARG A 16 18.53 19.92 -51.39
C ARG A 16 18.34 20.10 -49.88
N THR A 17 17.35 20.91 -49.49
CA THR A 17 16.98 21.13 -48.08
C THR A 17 16.66 19.86 -47.29
N PRO A 18 15.90 18.85 -47.80
CA PRO A 18 15.68 17.61 -47.06
C PRO A 18 16.97 16.81 -46.90
N LEU A 19 17.88 16.82 -47.87
CA LEU A 19 19.13 16.08 -47.82
C LEU A 19 20.08 16.65 -46.75
N ILE A 20 20.17 17.98 -46.68
CA ILE A 20 20.97 18.69 -45.67
C ILE A 20 20.38 18.46 -44.27
N LEU A 21 19.05 18.54 -44.13
CA LEU A 21 18.37 18.31 -42.85
C LEU A 21 18.57 16.87 -42.34
N THR A 22 18.49 15.89 -43.24
CA THR A 22 18.72 14.47 -42.89
C THR A 22 20.18 14.23 -42.48
N GLY A 23 21.13 14.87 -43.16
CA GLY A 23 22.55 14.82 -42.79
C GLY A 23 22.82 15.41 -41.40
N ILE A 24 22.21 16.55 -41.07
CA ILE A 24 22.35 17.18 -39.75
C ILE A 24 21.75 16.28 -38.66
N ILE A 25 20.58 15.70 -38.89
CA ILE A 25 19.94 14.78 -37.91
C ILE A 25 20.81 13.53 -37.68
N ALA A 26 21.39 12.96 -38.74
CA ALA A 26 22.29 11.81 -38.61
C ALA A 26 23.55 12.15 -37.79
N ILE A 27 24.13 13.33 -37.99
CA ILE A 27 25.29 13.81 -37.21
C ILE A 27 24.92 14.01 -35.73
N ILE A 28 23.74 14.57 -35.44
CA ILE A 28 23.26 14.75 -34.06
C ILE A 28 23.04 13.40 -33.36
N PHE A 29 22.51 12.39 -34.06
CA PHE A 29 22.34 11.04 -33.51
C PHE A 29 23.68 10.39 -33.13
N ILE A 30 24.70 10.54 -33.98
CA ILE A 30 26.05 10.00 -33.71
C ILE A 30 26.70 10.72 -32.52
N PHE A 31 26.56 12.05 -32.43
CA PHE A 31 27.12 12.83 -31.33
C PHE A 31 26.41 12.53 -30.00
N SER A 32 25.09 12.34 -30.01
CA SER A 32 24.29 12.03 -28.83
C SER A 32 24.56 10.62 -28.30
N ALA A 33 24.84 9.66 -29.18
CA ALA A 33 25.18 8.30 -28.79
C ALA A 33 26.50 8.22 -27.99
N TRP A 34 27.42 9.16 -28.19
CA TRP A 34 28.72 9.16 -27.48
C TRP A 34 28.59 9.51 -25.99
N GLY A 35 27.59 10.32 -25.61
CA GLY A 35 27.39 10.78 -24.23
C GLY A 35 26.83 9.72 -23.27
N ILE A 36 26.19 8.67 -23.80
CA ILE A 36 25.57 7.62 -22.97
C ILE A 36 26.62 6.58 -22.55
N LEU A 37 27.65 6.35 -23.36
CA LEU A 37 28.66 5.32 -23.07
C LEU A 37 29.73 5.80 -22.05
N SER A 38 30.10 7.08 -22.06
CA SER A 38 31.04 7.64 -21.07
C SER A 38 30.51 7.56 -19.65
N ASN A 39 29.21 7.68 -19.45
CA ASN A 39 28.60 7.68 -18.12
C ASN A 39 28.58 6.26 -17.52
N VAL A 40 28.48 5.23 -18.36
CA VAL A 40 28.50 3.83 -17.91
C VAL A 40 29.92 3.36 -17.53
N LEU A 41 30.97 3.87 -18.17
CA LEU A 41 32.35 3.54 -17.79
C LEU A 41 32.86 4.33 -16.57
N THR A 42 32.27 5.49 -16.26
CA THR A 42 32.76 6.37 -15.17
C THR A 42 32.17 6.03 -13.80
N HIS A 43 31.26 5.04 -13.71
CA HIS A 43 30.73 4.55 -12.43
C HIS A 43 31.37 3.25 -11.94
N GLN A 44 32.62 2.96 -12.33
CA GLN A 44 33.46 2.08 -11.53
C GLN A 44 34.17 2.90 -10.46
N THR A 45 33.43 3.25 -9.41
CA THR A 45 34.03 3.65 -8.14
C THR A 45 34.89 2.48 -7.66
N LYS A 46 36.20 2.58 -7.92
CA LYS A 46 37.22 1.74 -7.31
C LYS A 46 37.11 1.90 -5.81
N GLN A 47 36.39 0.99 -5.14
CA GLN A 47 36.34 0.92 -3.69
C GLN A 47 37.74 0.55 -3.19
N ILE A 48 38.51 1.55 -2.77
CA ILE A 48 39.73 1.34 -2.02
C ILE A 48 39.29 0.93 -0.62
N ALA A 49 39.51 -0.35 -0.29
CA ALA A 49 39.21 -0.88 1.03
C ALA A 49 40.17 -0.30 2.07
N THR A 50 39.74 0.74 2.79
CA THR A 50 40.25 1.05 4.12
C THR A 50 39.77 -0.06 5.05
N PRO A 51 40.61 -0.66 5.91
CA PRO A 51 40.16 -1.66 6.89
C PRO A 51 39.30 -0.97 7.95
N ALA A 52 38.00 -0.84 7.64
CA ALA A 52 36.99 -0.46 8.60
C ALA A 52 36.64 -1.71 9.44
N THR A 53 36.81 -1.58 10.75
CA THR A 53 36.29 -2.53 11.71
C THR A 53 34.79 -2.76 11.45
N PRO A 54 34.33 -4.02 11.35
CA PRO A 54 32.96 -4.31 10.99
C PRO A 54 32.06 -4.08 12.20
N VAL A 55 31.56 -2.86 12.38
CA VAL A 55 30.38 -2.64 13.21
C VAL A 55 29.17 -2.78 12.30
N HIS A 56 28.92 -4.01 11.85
CA HIS A 56 27.67 -4.37 11.21
C HIS A 56 26.77 -4.99 12.27
N HIS A 57 26.22 -4.15 13.15
CA HIS A 57 25.01 -4.55 13.86
C HIS A 57 23.90 -4.53 12.82
N ILE A 58 23.76 -5.64 12.10
CA ILE A 58 22.65 -5.88 11.18
C ILE A 58 21.43 -6.02 12.08
N ILE A 59 20.86 -4.88 12.44
CA ILE A 59 19.52 -4.83 12.99
C ILE A 59 18.64 -5.39 11.88
N ASN A 60 18.12 -6.59 12.09
CA ASN A 60 17.15 -7.18 11.19
C ASN A 60 15.88 -6.34 11.31
N VAL A 61 15.79 -5.29 10.49
CA VAL A 61 14.70 -4.31 10.48
C VAL A 61 13.34 -4.96 10.23
N SER A 62 13.32 -6.15 9.62
CA SER A 62 12.11 -6.95 9.45
C SER A 62 11.57 -7.50 10.79
N ASN A 63 12.45 -7.77 11.76
CA ASN A 63 12.04 -8.24 13.10
C ASN A 63 11.54 -7.11 14.02
N LEU A 64 11.74 -5.84 13.63
CA LEU A 64 11.40 -4.70 14.47
C LEU A 64 9.92 -4.28 14.40
N HIS A 65 9.07 -4.99 13.64
CA HIS A 65 7.63 -4.69 13.49
C HIS A 65 7.30 -3.19 13.30
N LEU A 66 8.20 -2.43 12.66
CA LEU A 66 8.15 -0.96 12.59
C LEU A 66 6.95 -0.41 11.81
N PHE A 67 6.31 -1.26 11.02
CA PHE A 67 5.16 -0.94 10.19
C PHE A 67 3.89 -1.63 10.70
N GLY A 68 3.93 -2.13 11.93
CA GLY A 68 2.88 -2.93 12.54
C GLY A 68 3.12 -4.43 12.42
N VAL A 69 2.45 -5.19 13.29
CA VAL A 69 2.41 -6.65 13.23
C VAL A 69 1.28 -7.05 12.30
N TYR A 70 1.61 -7.68 11.17
CA TYR A 70 0.60 -8.33 10.34
C TYR A 70 0.12 -9.59 11.06
N ILE A 71 -0.99 -9.47 11.79
CA ILE A 71 -1.64 -10.61 12.44
C ILE A 71 -2.34 -11.42 11.34
N ASN A 72 -1.63 -12.39 10.77
CA ASN A 72 -2.19 -13.32 9.79
C ASN A 72 -3.22 -14.27 10.42
N ASN A 73 -3.11 -14.51 11.73
CA ASN A 73 -3.96 -15.41 12.48
C ASN A 73 -4.91 -14.65 13.41
N LEU A 74 -6.03 -14.19 12.87
CA LEU A 74 -7.06 -13.46 13.62
C LEU A 74 -7.81 -14.36 14.63
N GLU A 75 -7.58 -15.67 14.64
CA GLU A 75 -8.20 -16.58 15.62
C GLU A 75 -7.62 -16.39 17.03
N ASN A 76 -6.33 -16.05 17.14
CA ASN A 76 -5.58 -15.94 18.41
C ASN A 76 -5.54 -14.51 18.98
N LEU A 77 -6.47 -13.64 18.58
CA LEU A 77 -6.58 -12.30 19.16
C LEU A 77 -7.06 -12.36 20.62
N PRO A 78 -6.60 -11.43 21.48
CA PRO A 78 -7.12 -11.31 22.84
C PRO A 78 -8.63 -11.05 22.81
N THR A 79 -9.35 -11.58 23.78
CA THR A 79 -10.78 -11.29 23.92
C THR A 79 -10.95 -9.86 24.38
N THR A 80 -11.92 -9.15 23.81
CA THR A 80 -12.16 -7.74 24.14
C THR A 80 -12.58 -7.55 25.59
N GLN A 81 -12.12 -6.46 26.19
CA GLN A 81 -12.53 -6.04 27.54
C GLN A 81 -13.73 -5.09 27.51
N LEU A 82 -14.16 -4.66 26.32
CA LEU A 82 -15.35 -3.85 26.15
C LEU A 82 -16.58 -4.63 26.60
N GLN A 83 -17.44 -3.99 27.39
CA GLN A 83 -18.68 -4.57 27.89
C GLN A 83 -19.76 -4.63 26.80
N LEU A 84 -19.47 -5.33 25.71
CA LEU A 84 -20.35 -5.46 24.55
C LEU A 84 -20.78 -6.92 24.39
N THR A 85 -21.96 -7.13 23.84
CA THR A 85 -22.45 -8.46 23.51
C THR A 85 -22.68 -8.56 22.00
N LEU A 86 -22.04 -9.54 21.36
CA LEU A 86 -22.29 -9.88 19.97
C LEU A 86 -23.49 -10.83 19.89
N SER A 87 -24.62 -10.30 19.44
CA SER A 87 -25.88 -11.05 19.33
C SER A 87 -25.93 -11.92 18.06
N GLY A 88 -25.18 -11.58 17.02
CA GLY A 88 -25.25 -12.28 15.73
C GLY A 88 -24.29 -11.72 14.68
N THR A 89 -23.95 -12.53 13.69
CA THR A 89 -23.24 -12.09 12.48
C THR A 89 -23.86 -12.69 11.23
N ALA A 90 -23.86 -11.91 10.15
CA ALA A 90 -24.18 -12.33 8.80
C ALA A 90 -22.95 -12.08 7.93
N VAL A 91 -22.28 -13.15 7.50
CA VAL A 91 -21.00 -13.07 6.78
C VAL A 91 -21.23 -13.37 5.31
N SER A 92 -20.78 -12.47 4.44
CA SER A 92 -20.71 -12.72 3.00
C SER A 92 -19.28 -13.11 2.61
N LEU A 93 -19.11 -14.34 2.12
CA LEU A 93 -17.79 -14.85 1.71
C LEU A 93 -17.27 -14.16 0.44
N ASN A 94 -18.18 -13.78 -0.46
CA ASN A 94 -17.82 -13.17 -1.74
C ASN A 94 -17.71 -11.63 -1.66
N ALA A 95 -18.37 -11.02 -0.66
CA ALA A 95 -18.35 -9.57 -0.46
C ALA A 95 -18.22 -9.24 1.03
N PRO A 96 -17.00 -9.30 1.61
CA PRO A 96 -16.79 -9.09 3.04
C PRO A 96 -17.36 -7.78 3.59
N ALA A 97 -17.35 -6.69 2.80
CA ALA A 97 -17.94 -5.39 3.15
C ALA A 97 -19.48 -5.42 3.30
N ALA A 98 -20.16 -6.40 2.70
CA ALA A 98 -21.59 -6.62 2.87
C ALA A 98 -21.92 -7.39 4.16
N SER A 99 -20.91 -7.85 4.91
CA SER A 99 -21.13 -8.54 6.19
C SER A 99 -21.70 -7.59 7.23
N ARG A 100 -22.51 -8.13 8.14
CA ARG A 100 -23.19 -7.38 9.19
C ARG A 100 -23.01 -8.06 10.54
N ALA A 101 -22.92 -7.26 11.59
CA ALA A 101 -22.85 -7.72 12.98
C ALA A 101 -23.95 -7.03 13.79
N LEU A 102 -24.60 -7.80 14.67
CA LEU A 102 -25.57 -7.29 15.65
C LEU A 102 -24.86 -7.17 17.00
N ILE A 103 -24.64 -5.93 17.45
CA ILE A 103 -23.91 -5.66 18.69
C ILE A 103 -24.82 -4.89 19.64
N THR A 104 -24.81 -5.31 20.90
CA THR A 104 -25.58 -4.71 21.99
C THR A 104 -24.61 -4.12 23.00
N ALA A 105 -24.79 -2.84 23.32
CA ALA A 105 -24.06 -2.16 24.39
C ALA A 105 -24.92 -2.10 25.66
N PRO A 106 -24.32 -1.93 26.85
CA PRO A 106 -25.06 -1.94 28.12
C PRO A 106 -26.08 -0.80 28.15
N GLY A 107 -27.34 -1.14 28.44
CA GLY A 107 -28.44 -0.16 28.49
C GLY A 107 -28.83 0.44 27.13
N GLN A 108 -28.36 -0.11 26.01
CA GLN A 108 -28.70 0.34 24.66
C GLN A 108 -29.38 -0.79 23.88
N PRO A 109 -30.29 -0.46 22.94
CA PRO A 109 -30.86 -1.47 22.05
C PRO A 109 -29.77 -2.03 21.11
N THR A 110 -29.95 -3.28 20.68
CA THR A 110 -29.09 -3.93 19.68
C THR A 110 -29.10 -3.15 18.38
N LYS A 111 -27.91 -2.93 17.80
CA LYS A 111 -27.73 -2.23 16.52
C LYS A 111 -26.99 -3.08 15.51
N VAL A 112 -27.24 -2.83 14.24
CA VAL A 112 -26.52 -3.43 13.11
C VAL A 112 -25.29 -2.59 12.79
N TYR A 113 -24.15 -3.23 12.65
CA TYR A 113 -22.89 -2.62 12.28
C TYR A 113 -22.25 -3.34 11.08
N GLN A 114 -21.38 -2.64 10.38
CA GLN A 114 -20.56 -3.14 9.29
C GLN A 114 -19.07 -2.84 9.52
N VAL A 115 -18.22 -3.39 8.67
CA VAL A 115 -16.77 -3.10 8.71
C VAL A 115 -16.53 -1.60 8.51
N GLY A 116 -15.69 -1.01 9.35
CA GLY A 116 -15.38 0.41 9.38
C GLY A 116 -16.23 1.22 10.36
N ASP A 117 -17.33 0.67 10.89
CA ASP A 117 -18.15 1.39 11.86
C ASP A 117 -17.46 1.51 13.22
N THR A 118 -17.65 2.66 13.86
CA THR A 118 -17.26 2.88 15.25
C THR A 118 -18.38 2.41 16.19
N ILE A 119 -17.99 1.66 17.21
CA ILE A 119 -18.88 1.09 18.22
C ILE A 119 -18.67 1.80 19.58
N PRO A 120 -19.63 1.68 20.52
CA PRO A 120 -19.46 2.20 21.87
C PRO A 120 -18.17 1.69 22.51
N GLY A 121 -17.40 2.59 23.13
CA GLY A 121 -16.02 2.30 23.57
C GLY A 121 -14.94 2.81 22.60
N ASN A 122 -15.32 3.54 21.54
CA ASN A 122 -14.38 4.14 20.56
C ASN A 122 -13.55 3.12 19.76
N ALA A 123 -13.96 1.85 19.77
CA ALA A 123 -13.37 0.82 18.93
C ALA A 123 -14.00 0.83 17.53
N THR A 124 -13.25 0.36 16.54
CA THR A 124 -13.71 0.27 15.14
C THR A 124 -13.74 -1.17 14.68
N ILE A 125 -14.77 -1.57 13.94
CA ILE A 125 -14.86 -2.92 13.39
C ILE A 125 -13.90 -3.06 12.21
N THR A 126 -12.94 -3.98 12.30
CA THR A 126 -11.99 -4.26 11.22
C THR A 126 -12.37 -5.49 10.40
N ARG A 127 -13.06 -6.47 11.02
CA ARG A 127 -13.52 -7.67 10.34
C ARG A 127 -14.74 -8.28 11.04
N ILE A 128 -15.66 -8.82 10.25
CA ILE A 128 -16.80 -9.60 10.73
C ILE A 128 -16.60 -11.05 10.31
N ALA A 129 -16.56 -11.98 11.27
CA ALA A 129 -16.40 -13.40 11.07
C ALA A 129 -17.64 -14.17 11.56
N LYS A 130 -17.68 -15.48 11.31
CA LYS A 130 -18.87 -16.31 11.56
C LYS A 130 -19.24 -16.40 13.04
N HIS A 131 -18.24 -16.41 13.93
CA HIS A 131 -18.43 -16.60 15.37
C HIS A 131 -17.84 -15.47 16.22
N TYR A 132 -17.30 -14.43 15.58
CA TYR A 132 -16.69 -13.30 16.27
C TYR A 132 -16.57 -12.09 15.36
N VAL A 133 -16.31 -10.94 15.96
CA VAL A 133 -15.96 -9.69 15.28
C VAL A 133 -14.59 -9.24 15.78
N VAL A 134 -13.77 -8.71 14.87
CA VAL A 134 -12.49 -8.12 15.21
C VAL A 134 -12.64 -6.61 15.31
N LEU A 135 -12.19 -6.10 16.44
CA LEU A 135 -12.25 -4.69 16.82
C LEU A 135 -10.83 -4.13 16.84
N ASN A 136 -10.69 -2.87 16.47
CA ASN A 136 -9.50 -2.08 16.74
C ASN A 136 -9.85 -1.10 17.86
N ASP A 137 -9.33 -1.36 19.06
CA ASP A 137 -9.41 -0.47 20.20
C ASP A 137 -8.08 0.26 20.37
N ASN A 138 -8.03 1.53 19.99
CA ASN A 138 -6.86 2.41 20.13
C ASN A 138 -5.53 1.80 19.59
N GLY A 139 -5.61 1.05 18.48
CA GLY A 139 -4.46 0.39 17.85
C GLY A 139 -4.27 -1.08 18.23
N THR A 140 -5.02 -1.58 19.22
CA THR A 140 -4.99 -2.99 19.64
C THR A 140 -6.12 -3.75 18.97
N LEU A 141 -5.78 -4.84 18.28
CA LEU A 141 -6.79 -5.74 17.71
C LEU A 141 -7.31 -6.69 18.78
N GLU A 142 -8.63 -6.72 18.96
CA GLU A 142 -9.31 -7.55 19.93
C GLU A 142 -10.47 -8.33 19.29
N LYS A 143 -10.87 -9.42 19.93
CA LYS A 143 -11.95 -10.30 19.48
C LYS A 143 -13.16 -10.17 20.38
N LEU A 144 -14.31 -9.80 19.80
CA LEU A 144 -15.61 -9.93 20.43
C LEU A 144 -16.27 -11.21 19.93
N ALA A 145 -16.31 -12.25 20.79
CA ALA A 145 -16.86 -13.55 20.44
C ALA A 145 -18.39 -13.58 20.61
N LEU A 146 -19.05 -14.39 19.79
CA LEU A 146 -20.45 -14.75 20.02
C LEU A 146 -20.54 -15.59 21.30
N PRO A 147 -21.50 -15.30 22.20
CA PRO A 147 -21.81 -16.18 23.30
C PRO A 147 -22.23 -17.55 22.76
N VAL A 148 -21.57 -18.61 23.21
CA VAL A 148 -21.95 -19.99 22.90
C VAL A 148 -22.46 -20.62 24.19
N ASP A 149 -23.77 -20.84 24.27
CA ASP A 149 -24.34 -21.60 25.37
C ASP A 149 -23.87 -23.05 25.23
N GLN A 150 -23.02 -23.48 26.16
CA GLN A 150 -22.65 -24.89 26.29
C GLN A 150 -23.90 -25.64 26.75
N LEU A 151 -24.54 -26.38 25.85
CA LEU A 151 -25.64 -27.28 26.22
C LEU A 151 -25.09 -28.30 27.23
N LYS A 152 -25.45 -28.13 28.50
CA LYS A 152 -25.09 -29.04 29.59
C LYS A 152 -25.81 -30.36 29.34
N ASN A 153 -25.11 -31.31 28.71
CA ASN A 153 -25.63 -32.65 28.49
C ASN A 153 -25.71 -33.35 29.87
N ASN A 154 -26.89 -33.32 30.48
CA ASN A 154 -27.14 -34.04 31.72
C ASN A 154 -27.34 -35.52 31.37
N PRO A 155 -26.52 -36.45 31.88
CA PRO A 155 -26.54 -37.86 31.50
C PRO A 155 -27.86 -38.56 31.86
#